data_AF-A0A7C6YWP3-F1
#
_entry.id   AF-A0A7C6YWP3-F1
#
_cell.length_a   1.000
_cell.length_b   1.000
_cell.length_c   1.000
_cell.angle_alpha   90.00
_cell.angle_beta   90.00
_cell.angle_gamma   90.00
#
_symmetry.space_group_name_H-M   'P 1'
#
loop_
_entity.id
_entity.type
_entity.pdbx_description
1 polymer ?
#
loop_
_entity_poly.entity_id
_entity_poly.type
_entity_poly.pdbx_seq_one_letter_code
_entity_poly.pdbx_strand_id
1 'polypeptide(L)' 'NGGVYDPKKDHRLVMAAAIAGLNSPKGILVKDADYASVSQPSFFPQLKELGAEIETGNCSLLM' A
#
# COMPACT_ATOMS: atom_id res chain seq x y z
N ASN A 1 2.43 -9.35 12.49
CA ASN A 1 0.96 -9.13 12.47
C ASN A 1 0.61 -8.38 11.20
N GLY A 2 -0.43 -8.82 10.47
CA GLY A 2 -0.95 -8.06 9.32
C GLY A 2 -2.13 -7.18 9.73
N GLY A 3 -2.75 -6.48 8.78
CA GLY A 3 -3.91 -5.63 9.06
C GLY A 3 -4.41 -4.88 7.83
N VAL A 4 -5.56 -4.22 7.98
CA VAL A 4 -6.14 -3.31 6.99
C VAL A 4 -5.93 -1.88 7.48
N TYR A 5 -5.33 -1.04 6.66
CA TYR A 5 -5.10 0.37 6.95
C TYR A 5 -5.88 1.26 5.98
N ASP A 6 -6.54 2.27 6.53
CA ASP A 6 -7.27 3.29 5.76
C ASP A 6 -6.52 4.63 5.86
N PRO A 7 -5.83 5.07 4.78
CA PRO A 7 -5.06 6.30 4.75
C PRO A 7 -5.92 7.55 4.57
N LYS A 8 -7.26 7.43 4.49
CA LYS A 8 -8.19 8.56 4.33
C LYS A 8 -7.83 9.50 3.17
N LYS A 9 -7.37 8.91 2.05
CA LYS A 9 -6.98 9.63 0.82
C LYS A 9 -5.79 10.58 0.97
N ASP A 10 -4.96 10.43 2.01
CA ASP A 10 -3.67 11.13 2.09
C ASP A 10 -2.56 10.25 1.45
N HIS A 11 -1.96 10.74 0.37
CA HIS A 11 -0.91 10.04 -0.37
C HIS A 11 0.33 9.73 0.50
N ARG A 12 0.66 10.58 1.48
CA ARG A 12 1.78 10.34 2.39
C ARG A 12 1.47 9.20 3.33
N LEU A 13 0.23 9.10 3.81
CA LEU A 13 -0.20 7.98 4.64
C LEU A 13 -0.21 6.66 3.86
N VAL A 14 -0.61 6.67 2.59
CA VAL A 14 -0.48 5.50 1.70
C VAL A 14 0.98 5.06 1.61
N MET A 15 1.89 5.98 1.29
CA MET A 15 3.32 5.67 1.12
C MET A 15 3.96 5.20 2.43
N ALA A 16 3.68 5.87 3.55
CA ALA A 16 4.18 5.48 4.86
C ALA A 16 3.69 4.08 5.27
N ALA A 17 2.42 3.78 5.04
CA ALA A 17 1.85 2.46 5.31
C ALA A 17 2.49 1.39 4.42
N ALA A 18 2.66 1.66 3.11
CA ALA A 18 3.30 0.71 2.20
C ALA A 18 4.70 0.32 2.68
N ILE A 19 5.53 1.29 3.08
CA ILE A 19 6.87 1.02 3.61
C ILE A 19 6.81 0.27 4.95
N ALA A 20 5.92 0.66 5.86
CA ALA A 20 5.72 -0.05 7.13
C ALA A 20 5.28 -1.51 6.91
N GLY A 21 4.48 -1.75 5.86
CA GLY A 21 4.00 -3.06 5.44
C GLY A 21 5.10 -4.04 5.03
N LEU A 22 6.21 -3.54 4.47
CA LEU A 22 7.36 -4.37 4.06
C LEU A 22 8.03 -5.06 5.24
N ASN A 23 7.93 -4.48 6.45
CA ASN A 23 8.47 -5.07 7.67
C ASN A 23 7.49 -6.08 8.33
N SER A 24 6.30 -6.27 7.78
CA SER A 24 5.31 -7.24 8.28
C SER A 24 5.49 -8.58 7.57
N PRO A 25 5.74 -9.69 8.29
CA PRO A 25 5.80 -11.03 7.68
C PRO A 25 4.48 -11.48 7.01
N LYS A 26 3.36 -10.81 7.32
CA LYS A 26 2.03 -11.10 6.73
C LYS A 26 1.59 -10.02 5.73
N GLY A 27 2.44 -9.03 5.46
CA GLY A 27 2.05 -7.81 4.75
C GLY A 27 0.98 -7.00 5.48
N ILE A 28 0.47 -5.96 4.80
CA ILE A 28 -0.71 -5.20 5.18
C ILE A 28 -1.54 -4.91 3.93
N LEU A 29 -2.84 -4.67 4.12
CA LEU A 29 -3.72 -4.19 3.07
C LEU A 29 -3.94 -2.68 3.24
N VAL A 30 -3.46 -1.88 2.29
CA VAL A 30 -3.68 -0.42 2.27
C VAL A 30 -4.87 -0.12 1.36
N LYS A 31 -5.94 0.48 1.89
CA LYS A 31 -7.08 0.95 1.10
C LYS A 31 -6.70 2.14 0.24
N ASP A 32 -7.36 2.29 -0.91
CA ASP A 32 -7.17 3.41 -1.83
C ASP A 32 -5.67 3.65 -2.18
N ALA A 33 -4.91 2.56 -2.32
CA ALA A 33 -3.45 2.62 -2.55
C ALA A 33 -3.08 3.46 -3.79
N ASP A 34 -3.98 3.57 -4.75
CA ASP A 34 -3.83 4.39 -5.96
C ASP A 34 -3.55 5.87 -5.65
N TYR A 35 -3.91 6.36 -4.46
CA TYR A 35 -3.63 7.75 -4.04
C TYR A 35 -2.15 8.08 -3.93
N ALA A 36 -1.24 7.10 -3.80
CA ALA A 36 0.20 7.36 -3.88
C ALA A 36 0.60 8.00 -5.22
N SER A 37 -0.13 7.67 -6.30
CA SER A 37 0.15 8.18 -7.64
C SER A 37 -0.11 9.69 -7.81
N VAL A 38 -0.87 10.31 -6.89
CA VAL A 38 -1.13 11.76 -6.89
C VAL A 38 0.17 12.55 -6.75
N SER A 39 1.10 12.08 -5.91
CA SER A 39 2.40 12.71 -5.69
C SER A 39 3.53 11.99 -6.41
N GLN A 40 3.47 10.66 -6.50
CA GLN A 40 4.53 9.83 -7.05
C GLN A 40 3.92 8.66 -7.85
N PRO A 41 3.63 8.87 -9.14
CA PRO A 41 3.06 7.85 -10.02
C PRO A 41 3.85 6.54 -10.08
N SER A 42 5.18 6.63 -9.97
CA SER A 42 6.08 5.48 -10.07
C SER A 42 6.39 4.81 -8.73
N PHE A 43 5.68 5.16 -7.65
CA PHE A 43 5.99 4.69 -6.29
C PHE A 43 5.99 3.16 -6.16
N PHE A 44 4.89 2.50 -6.51
CA PHE A 44 4.80 1.03 -6.44
C PHE A 44 5.66 0.31 -7.49
N PRO A 45 5.75 0.77 -8.75
CA PRO A 45 6.71 0.23 -9.71
C PRO A 45 8.16 0.24 -9.19
N GLN A 46 8.63 1.37 -8.65
CA GLN A 46 9.98 1.49 -8.08
C GLN A 46 10.17 0.57 -6.88
N LEU A 47 9.17 0.46 -6.01
CA LEU A 47 9.24 -0.49 -4.90
C LEU A 47 9.37 -1.95 -5.38
N LYS A 48 8.65 -2.34 -6.43
CA LYS A 48 8.78 -3.67 -7.04
C LYS A 48 10.18 -3.90 -7.62
N GLU A 49 10.76 -2.89 -8.28
CA GLU A 49 12.14 -2.96 -8.78
C GLU A 49 13.17 -3.14 -7.66
N LEU A 50 12.90 -2.60 -6.47
CA LEU A 50 13.70 -2.80 -5.27
C LEU A 50 13.48 -4.17 -4.60
N GLY A 51 12.58 -5.00 -5.14
CA GLY A 51 12.29 -6.34 -4.62
C GLY A 51 11.11 -6.40 -3.65
N ALA A 52 10.30 -5.34 -3.53
CA ALA A 52 9.09 -5.40 -2.73
C ALA A 52 8.02 -6.29 -3.38
N GLU A 53 7.48 -7.22 -2.60
CA GLU A 53 6.32 -8.03 -2.98
C GLU A 53 5.04 -7.21 -2.79
N ILE A 54 4.47 -6.72 -3.89
CA ILE A 54 3.27 -5.89 -3.88
C ILE A 54 2.19 -6.51 -4.76
N GLU A 55 1.07 -6.85 -4.13
CA GLU A 55 -0.14 -7.36 -4.78
C GLU A 55 -1.23 -6.28 -4.81
N THR A 56 -1.83 -6.07 -5.98
CA THR A 56 -3.04 -5.27 -6.14
C THR A 56 -4.24 -6.19 -6.16
N GLY A 57 -5.14 -6.01 -5.19
CA GLY A 57 -6.35 -6.81 -5.08
C GLY A 57 -7.56 -5.94 -4.80
N ASN A 58 -8.71 -6.31 -5.35
CA ASN A 58 -9.97 -5.67 -5.00
C ASN A 58 -10.34 -6.11 -3.57
N CYS A 59 -10.31 -5.17 -2.63
CA CYS A 59 -10.81 -5.41 -1.29
C CYS A 59 -12.34 -5.49 -1.35
N SER A 60 -12.88 -6.67 -1.66
CA SER A 60 -14.27 -7.01 -1.40
C SER A 60 -14.45 -7.15 0.11
N LEU A 61 -14.44 -6.04 0.84
CA LEU A 61 -15.15 -6.00 2.12
C LEU A 61 -16.64 -6.05 1.77
N LEU A 62 -17.15 -7.28 1.58
CA LEU A 62 -18.56 -7.57 1.82
C LEU A 62 -18.79 -7.35 3.31
N MET A 63 -19.24 -6.15 3.66
CA MET A 63 -20.16 -5.86 4.78
C MET A 63 -21.01 -4.66 4.39
#